data_AF-A0A933G982-F1
#
_entry.id   AF-A0A933G982-F1
#
_cell.length_a   1.000
_cell.length_b   1.000
_cell.length_c   1.000
_cell.angle_alpha   90.00
_cell.angle_beta   90.00
_cell.angle_gamma   90.00
#
_symmetry.space_group_name_H-M   'P 1'
#
loop_
_entity.id
_entity.type
_entity.pdbx_description
1 polymer ?
#
loop_
_entity_poly.entity_id
_entity_poly.type
_entity_poly.pdbx_seq_one_letter_code
_entity_poly.pdbx_strand_id
1 'polypeptide(L)'
;MFRFIELSENRPDVTLSRSPREAEPLRARFLAGHPEDGWANDAACRLAARQGRLGFRDFYDMQLQLGEMTKAQVLGLFEELFELTREPFQLAKSQIDAKLAADYGIAVVDLRPWHYHDPFFQEVPAVLGELPESVYKPLDIVQVCREFYDGIGLPVDDVLRRSDLYEKPGKNPHAFSIDIDRAGDVRILENIVPG
;
A
#
# COMPACT_ATOMS: atom_id res chain seq x y z
N MET A 1 -2.41 18.81 -29.32
CA MET A 1 -1.05 18.62 -28.77
C MET A 1 -1.23 18.19 -27.31
N PHE A 2 -1.55 16.92 -27.10
CA PHE A 2 -1.80 16.37 -25.77
C PHE A 2 -0.45 16.07 -25.14
N ARG A 3 -0.07 16.82 -24.10
CA ARG A 3 1.03 16.43 -23.22
C ARG A 3 0.57 15.18 -22.48
N PHE A 4 1.19 14.05 -22.81
CA PHE A 4 1.22 12.90 -21.91
C PHE A 4 1.73 13.40 -20.56
N ILE A 5 0.90 13.24 -19.53
CA ILE A 5 1.36 13.32 -18.15
C ILE A 5 2.21 12.06 -17.98
N GLU A 6 3.54 12.24 -17.90
CA GLU A 6 4.45 11.20 -17.43
C GLU A 6 4.00 10.78 -16.03
N LEU A 7 3.36 9.62 -15.95
CA LEU A 7 3.08 8.89 -14.71
C LEU A 7 4.31 8.04 -14.29
N SER A 8 5.51 8.33 -14.80
CA SER A 8 6.71 7.50 -14.60
C SER A 8 7.47 7.79 -13.31
N GLU A 9 6.99 8.70 -12.46
CA GLU A 9 7.60 8.98 -11.16
C GLU A 9 6.53 8.98 -10.06
N ASN A 10 5.99 7.81 -9.73
CA ASN A 10 5.31 7.62 -8.45
C ASN A 10 6.30 7.27 -7.31
N ARG A 11 7.55 7.72 -7.44
CA ARG A 11 8.28 8.21 -6.28
C ARG A 11 7.96 9.71 -6.21
N PRO A 12 6.85 10.15 -5.58
CA PRO A 12 6.92 11.48 -5.01
C PRO A 12 8.16 11.41 -4.11
N ASP A 13 9.19 12.21 -4.37
CA ASP A 13 10.32 12.31 -3.47
C ASP A 13 9.76 12.38 -2.05
N VAL A 14 9.92 11.29 -1.30
CA VAL A 14 9.61 11.19 0.13
C VAL A 14 10.70 11.96 0.87
N THR A 15 11.00 13.17 0.42
CA THR A 15 11.39 14.27 1.29
C THR A 15 10.12 14.75 1.98
N LEU A 16 9.54 13.87 2.81
CA LEU A 16 8.46 14.23 3.72
C LEU A 16 9.11 15.02 4.86
N SER A 17 8.62 16.24 5.02
CA SER A 17 9.25 17.35 5.73
C SER A 17 9.73 17.02 7.13
N ARG A 18 10.92 17.51 7.47
CA ARG A 18 11.52 17.40 8.81
C ARG A 18 11.40 18.70 9.62
N SER A 19 10.63 19.70 9.15
CA SER A 19 10.62 21.03 9.78
C SER A 19 9.29 21.81 9.72
N PRO A 20 9.04 22.71 10.71
CA PRO A 20 7.88 23.61 10.73
C PRO A 20 7.70 24.52 9.51
N ARG A 21 8.78 24.77 8.75
CA ARG A 21 8.76 25.70 7.60
C ARG A 21 8.08 25.13 6.35
N GLU A 22 7.80 23.83 6.35
CA GLU A 22 7.32 23.09 5.16
C GLU A 22 5.83 22.68 5.26
N ALA A 23 5.15 22.96 6.38
CA ALA A 23 3.76 22.56 6.61
C ALA A 23 2.75 23.22 5.65
N GLU A 24 2.93 24.49 5.29
CA GLU A 24 2.03 25.20 4.36
C GLU A 24 2.10 24.69 2.91
N PRO A 25 3.30 24.47 2.32
CA PRO A 25 3.43 23.79 1.03
C PRO A 25 2.76 22.40 0.98
N LEU A 26 2.82 21.63 2.07
CA LEU A 26 2.20 20.31 2.16
C LEU A 26 0.67 20.37 2.22
N ARG A 27 0.12 21.34 2.96
CA ARG A 27 -1.33 21.59 2.98
C ARG A 27 -1.87 21.86 1.58
N ALA A 28 -1.19 22.70 0.80
CA ALA A 28 -1.61 23.03 -0.57
C ALA A 28 -1.61 21.79 -1.48
N ARG A 29 -0.59 20.93 -1.38
CA ARG A 29 -0.51 19.66 -2.13
C ARG A 29 -1.62 18.68 -1.74
N PHE A 30 -1.85 18.49 -0.45
CA PHE A 30 -2.89 17.58 0.05
C PHE A 30 -4.28 17.99 -0.46
N LEU A 31 -4.62 19.28 -0.40
CA LEU A 31 -5.92 19.78 -0.86
C LEU A 31 -6.09 19.72 -2.39
N ALA A 32 -4.99 19.75 -3.16
CA ALA A 32 -5.02 19.68 -4.62
C ALA A 32 -5.21 18.24 -5.16
N GLY A 33 -4.90 17.21 -4.37
CA GLY A 33 -4.91 15.80 -4.78
C GLY A 33 -6.27 15.11 -4.86
N HIS A 34 -7.38 15.82 -4.70
CA HIS A 34 -8.73 15.25 -4.68
C HIS A 34 -9.63 15.78 -5.81
N PRO A 35 -9.33 15.53 -7.11
CA PRO A 35 -10.34 15.71 -8.15
C PRO A 35 -11.45 14.65 -7.97
N GLU A 36 -12.71 15.08 -8.02
CA GLU A 36 -13.86 14.18 -8.06
C GLU A 36 -13.91 13.47 -9.41
N ASP A 37 -13.46 12.23 -9.42
CA ASP A 37 -13.38 11.38 -10.59
C ASP A 37 -14.75 10.72 -10.86
N GLY A 38 -15.58 11.37 -11.69
CA GLY A 38 -16.95 10.95 -12.00
C GLY A 38 -17.11 9.59 -12.71
N TRP A 39 -16.03 8.90 -13.07
CA TRP A 39 -16.06 7.59 -13.74
C TRP A 39 -16.45 6.44 -12.81
N ALA A 40 -16.20 6.56 -11.51
CA ALA A 40 -16.53 5.53 -10.53
C ALA A 40 -18.05 5.24 -10.46
N ASN A 41 -18.86 6.27 -10.66
CA ASN A 41 -20.32 6.18 -10.56
C ASN A 41 -20.93 5.39 -11.74
N ASP A 42 -20.39 5.56 -12.96
CA ASP A 42 -20.84 4.86 -14.16
C ASP A 42 -20.48 3.35 -14.11
N ALA A 43 -19.30 3.02 -13.60
CA ALA A 43 -18.91 1.63 -13.34
C ALA A 43 -19.84 0.96 -12.30
N ALA A 44 -20.14 1.65 -11.20
CA ALA A 44 -21.06 1.17 -10.18
C ALA A 44 -22.47 0.89 -10.74
N CYS A 45 -23.01 1.81 -11.57
CA CYS A 45 -24.31 1.62 -12.22
C CYS A 45 -24.32 0.40 -13.17
N ARG A 46 -23.27 0.20 -13.96
CA ARG A 46 -23.17 -0.95 -14.87
C ARG A 46 -23.09 -2.29 -14.13
N LEU A 47 -22.37 -2.34 -13.00
CA LEU A 47 -22.34 -3.52 -12.16
C LEU A 47 -23.71 -3.80 -11.54
N ALA A 48 -24.38 -2.78 -10.98
CA ALA A 48 -25.70 -2.92 -10.38
C ALA A 48 -26.75 -3.50 -11.35
N ALA A 49 -26.74 -3.07 -12.62
CA ALA A 49 -27.67 -3.56 -13.64
C ALA A 49 -27.50 -5.05 -14.02
N ARG A 50 -26.30 -5.62 -13.82
CA ARG A 50 -26.02 -7.04 -14.14
C ARG A 50 -26.40 -7.98 -13.01
N GLN A 51 -26.32 -7.54 -11.75
CA GLN A 51 -26.55 -8.39 -10.57
C GLN A 51 -28.01 -8.78 -10.36
N GLY A 52 -28.95 -7.85 -10.60
CA GLY A 52 -30.37 -8.14 -10.49
C GLY A 52 -30.85 -9.27 -11.42
N ARG A 53 -30.12 -9.56 -12.50
CA ARG A 53 -30.40 -10.69 -13.42
C ARG A 53 -29.93 -12.04 -12.88
N LEU A 54 -29.00 -12.04 -11.93
CA LEU A 54 -28.42 -13.23 -11.30
C LEU A 54 -29.07 -13.56 -9.95
N GLY A 55 -30.03 -12.73 -9.49
CA GLY A 55 -30.75 -12.96 -8.23
C GLY A 55 -30.03 -12.46 -6.97
N PHE A 56 -28.91 -11.75 -7.11
CA PHE A 56 -28.18 -11.17 -5.98
C PHE A 56 -28.67 -9.76 -5.65
N ARG A 57 -28.59 -9.38 -4.37
CA ARG A 57 -29.02 -8.06 -3.88
C ARG A 57 -28.19 -6.94 -4.49
N ASP A 58 -26.87 -7.09 -4.50
CA ASP A 58 -25.90 -6.14 -5.04
C ASP A 58 -24.59 -6.86 -5.37
N PHE A 59 -23.63 -6.13 -5.96
CA PHE A 59 -22.34 -6.72 -6.35
C PHE A 59 -21.51 -7.19 -5.16
N TYR A 60 -21.65 -6.49 -4.03
CA TYR A 60 -20.92 -6.83 -2.81
C TYR A 60 -21.40 -8.19 -2.27
N ASP A 61 -22.72 -8.41 -2.22
CA ASP A 61 -23.31 -9.69 -1.83
C ASP A 61 -22.93 -10.83 -2.80
N MET A 62 -22.93 -10.57 -4.12
CA MET A 62 -22.48 -11.57 -5.10
C MET A 62 -21.01 -11.96 -4.89
N GLN A 63 -20.11 -10.98 -4.75
CA GLN A 63 -18.67 -11.25 -4.58
C GLN A 63 -18.38 -12.04 -3.31
N LEU A 64 -19.08 -11.73 -2.21
CA LEU A 64 -18.95 -12.48 -0.97
C LEU A 64 -19.38 -13.94 -1.16
N GLN A 65 -20.52 -14.19 -1.79
CA GLN A 65 -21.00 -15.55 -2.01
C GLN A 65 -20.11 -16.35 -2.97
N LEU A 66 -19.60 -15.72 -4.04
CA LEU A 66 -18.63 -16.35 -4.95
C LEU A 66 -17.31 -16.70 -4.24
N GLY A 67 -16.94 -15.94 -3.21
CA GLY A 67 -15.83 -16.23 -2.31
C GLY A 67 -16.18 -17.13 -1.13
N GLU A 68 -17.37 -17.77 -1.14
CA GLU A 68 -17.85 -18.67 -0.09
C GLU A 68 -17.94 -18.03 1.31
N MET A 69 -18.18 -16.71 1.36
CA MET A 69 -18.27 -15.92 2.57
C MET A 69 -19.67 -15.30 2.73
N THR A 70 -20.10 -15.09 3.97
CA THR A 70 -21.29 -14.28 4.27
C THR A 70 -20.90 -12.88 4.75
N LYS A 71 -21.76 -11.89 4.48
CA LYS A 71 -21.58 -10.53 4.99
C LYS A 71 -21.46 -10.49 6.51
N ALA A 72 -22.25 -11.30 7.21
CA ALA A 72 -22.25 -11.35 8.67
C ALA A 72 -20.90 -11.84 9.21
N GLN A 73 -20.31 -12.88 8.61
CA GLN A 73 -18.99 -13.39 8.99
C GLN A 73 -17.90 -12.35 8.76
N VAL A 74 -17.88 -11.73 7.57
CA VAL A 74 -16.85 -10.74 7.21
C VAL A 74 -16.93 -9.51 8.12
N LEU A 75 -18.12 -8.95 8.33
CA LEU A 75 -18.29 -7.80 9.22
C LEU A 75 -17.98 -8.13 10.67
N GLY A 76 -18.38 -9.32 11.15
CA GLY A 76 -18.05 -9.78 12.50
C GLY A 76 -16.54 -9.90 12.72
N LEU A 77 -15.81 -10.45 11.73
CA LEU A 77 -14.36 -10.56 11.78
C LEU A 77 -13.68 -9.18 11.81
N PHE A 78 -14.15 -8.22 11.00
CA PHE A 78 -13.61 -6.86 11.03
C PHE A 78 -13.89 -6.14 12.34
N GLU A 79 -15.05 -6.34 12.95
CA GLU A 79 -15.37 -5.77 14.26
C GLU A 79 -14.46 -6.35 15.35
N GLU A 80 -14.25 -7.67 15.36
CA GLU A 80 -13.34 -8.32 16.30
C GLU A 80 -11.91 -7.81 16.12
N LEU A 81 -11.42 -7.74 14.88
CA LEU A 81 -10.10 -7.19 14.57
C LEU A 81 -9.98 -5.73 15.03
N PHE A 82 -11.02 -4.91 14.81
CA PHE A 82 -11.05 -3.52 15.23
C PHE A 82 -10.96 -3.38 16.76
N GLU A 83 -11.74 -4.16 17.50
CA GLU A 83 -11.69 -4.15 18.97
C GLU A 83 -10.33 -4.61 19.49
N LEU A 84 -9.78 -5.70 18.94
CA LEU A 84 -8.46 -6.23 19.35
C LEU A 84 -7.30 -5.26 19.05
N THR A 85 -7.42 -4.47 17.99
CA THR A 85 -6.35 -3.55 17.56
C THR A 85 -6.53 -2.12 18.02
N ARG A 86 -7.69 -1.76 18.61
CA ARG A 86 -8.01 -0.39 19.03
C ARG A 86 -6.98 0.20 19.98
N GLU A 87 -6.72 -0.47 21.10
CA GLU A 87 -5.79 0.02 22.13
C GLU A 87 -4.34 0.08 21.62
N PRO A 88 -3.79 -0.98 20.97
CA PRO A 88 -2.47 -0.93 20.35
C PRO A 88 -2.32 0.21 19.34
N PHE A 89 -3.34 0.42 18.49
CA PHE A 89 -3.34 1.51 17.52
C PHE A 89 -3.31 2.88 18.20
N GLN A 90 -4.15 3.10 19.21
CA GLN A 90 -4.19 4.37 19.95
C GLN A 90 -2.84 4.68 20.63
N LEU A 91 -2.19 3.66 21.20
CA LEU A 91 -0.88 3.82 21.81
C LEU A 91 0.17 4.23 20.77
N ALA A 92 0.29 3.46 19.68
CA ALA A 92 1.25 3.77 18.60
C ALA A 92 0.98 5.16 18.00
N LYS A 93 -0.29 5.49 17.76
CA LYS A 93 -0.72 6.79 17.24
C LYS A 93 -0.36 7.93 18.19
N SER A 94 -0.54 7.74 19.50
CA SER A 94 -0.20 8.77 20.50
C SER A 94 1.31 9.08 20.53
N GLN A 95 2.16 8.07 20.31
CA GLN A 95 3.61 8.21 20.26
C GLN A 95 4.04 8.98 19.01
N ILE A 96 3.47 8.64 17.86
CA ILE A 96 3.69 9.34 16.59
C ILE A 96 3.24 10.80 16.72
N ASP A 97 2.03 11.03 17.22
CA ASP A 97 1.46 12.37 17.37
C ASP A 97 2.29 13.24 18.31
N ALA A 98 2.72 12.71 19.46
CA ALA A 98 3.56 13.43 20.40
C ALA A 98 4.90 13.85 19.77
N LYS A 99 5.51 12.94 18.98
CA LYS A 99 6.77 13.22 18.29
C LYS A 99 6.60 14.27 17.19
N LEU A 100 5.58 14.13 16.34
CA LEU A 100 5.29 15.10 15.28
C LEU A 100 4.97 16.48 15.87
N ALA A 101 4.11 16.54 16.89
CA ALA A 101 3.76 17.79 17.56
C ALA A 101 5.00 18.51 18.12
N ALA A 102 5.94 17.76 18.72
CA ALA A 102 7.21 18.30 19.18
C ALA A 102 8.09 18.82 18.03
N ASP A 103 8.17 18.09 16.91
CA ASP A 103 8.96 18.48 15.73
C ASP A 103 8.40 19.75 15.05
N TYR A 104 7.08 19.90 15.00
CA TYR A 104 6.40 21.06 14.44
C TYR A 104 6.27 22.23 15.43
N GLY A 105 6.47 22.00 16.73
CA GLY A 105 6.28 23.00 17.77
C GLY A 105 4.82 23.41 17.98
N ILE A 106 3.88 22.47 17.78
CA ILE A 106 2.43 22.69 17.92
C ILE A 106 1.85 21.75 19.00
N ALA A 107 0.61 21.98 19.42
CA ALA A 107 -0.08 21.01 20.28
C ALA A 107 -0.54 19.79 19.46
N VAL A 108 -0.64 18.62 20.09
CA VAL A 108 -1.13 17.39 19.45
C VAL A 108 -2.51 17.57 18.81
N VAL A 109 -3.40 18.33 19.46
CA VAL A 109 -4.75 18.66 18.94
C VAL A 109 -4.73 19.52 17.67
N ASP A 110 -3.62 20.21 17.43
CA ASP A 110 -3.41 21.06 16.24
C ASP A 110 -2.79 20.29 15.07
N LEU A 111 -2.45 19.01 15.24
CA LEU A 111 -2.03 18.15 14.14
C LEU A 111 -3.14 18.03 13.09
N ARG A 112 -2.71 17.84 11.84
CA ARG A 112 -3.55 17.80 10.64
C ARG A 112 -2.97 16.75 9.70
N PRO A 113 -3.75 16.20 8.75
CA PRO A 113 -3.29 15.12 7.86
C PRO A 113 -1.98 15.43 7.14
N TRP A 114 -1.74 16.67 6.76
CA TRP A 114 -0.49 17.10 6.08
C TRP A 114 0.73 17.24 7.00
N HIS A 115 0.57 17.13 8.33
CA HIS A 115 1.71 17.09 9.27
C HIS A 115 2.30 15.68 9.39
N TYR A 116 1.59 14.64 8.95
CA TYR A 116 2.13 13.29 8.92
C TYR A 116 3.10 13.16 7.76
N HIS A 117 4.23 12.50 8.01
CA HIS A 117 5.20 12.24 6.97
C HIS A 117 4.52 11.48 5.85
N ASP A 118 3.98 10.30 6.12
CA ASP A 118 3.18 9.56 5.14
C ASP A 118 1.67 9.76 5.41
N PRO A 119 0.94 10.49 4.55
CA PRO A 119 -0.49 10.69 4.73
C PRO A 119 -1.31 9.40 4.63
N PHE A 120 -0.78 8.38 3.96
CA PHE A 120 -1.44 7.10 3.72
C PHE A 120 -0.91 5.98 4.61
N PHE A 121 0.13 6.23 5.41
CA PHE A 121 0.77 5.26 6.31
C PHE A 121 1.15 3.94 5.59
N GLN A 122 1.60 4.07 4.33
CA GLN A 122 2.13 2.99 3.51
C GLN A 122 3.57 2.63 3.89
N GLU A 123 4.31 3.58 4.47
CA GLU A 123 5.69 3.46 4.89
C GLU A 123 5.85 3.50 6.41
N VAL A 124 6.94 2.89 6.90
CA VAL A 124 7.28 2.96 8.33
C VAL A 124 7.52 4.43 8.72
N PRO A 125 6.84 4.95 9.75
CA PRO A 125 7.03 6.32 10.17
C PRO A 125 8.49 6.55 10.60
N ALA A 126 9.20 7.44 9.90
CA ALA A 126 10.59 7.81 10.20
C ALA A 126 10.80 8.35 11.62
N VAL A 127 9.70 8.71 12.32
CA VAL A 127 9.71 9.12 13.73
C VAL A 127 10.22 8.05 14.69
N LEU A 128 10.26 6.77 14.29
CA LEU A 128 10.78 5.66 15.11
C LEU A 128 12.27 5.37 14.91
N GLY A 129 12.96 6.13 14.04
CA GLY A 129 14.36 5.93 13.69
C GLY A 129 14.54 5.10 12.43
N GLU A 130 15.69 5.25 11.79
CA GLU A 130 16.05 4.50 10.59
C GLU A 130 16.51 3.08 10.95
N LEU A 131 16.14 2.10 10.12
CA LEU A 131 16.69 0.75 10.23
C LEU A 131 18.21 0.79 9.97
N PRO A 132 19.02 -0.03 10.66
CA PRO A 132 20.47 0.00 10.50
C PRO A 132 20.85 -0.49 9.09
N GLU A 133 21.20 0.45 8.21
CA GLU A 133 21.62 0.15 6.83
C GLU A 133 22.74 -0.90 6.78
N SER A 134 23.61 -0.94 7.78
CA SER A 134 24.70 -1.93 7.90
C SER A 134 24.23 -3.38 7.89
N VAL A 135 22.98 -3.64 8.29
CA VAL A 135 22.39 -4.99 8.28
C VAL A 135 21.88 -5.36 6.89
N TYR A 136 21.31 -4.40 6.16
CA TYR A 136 20.57 -4.68 4.91
C TYR A 136 21.39 -4.48 3.64
N LYS A 137 22.31 -3.50 3.62
CA LYS A 137 23.21 -3.24 2.48
C LYS A 137 24.01 -4.46 1.99
N PRO A 138 24.56 -5.32 2.87
CA PRO A 138 25.34 -6.46 2.40
C PRO A 138 24.46 -7.63 1.91
N LEU A 139 23.13 -7.57 2.03
CA LEU A 139 22.26 -8.71 1.73
C LEU A 139 21.94 -8.79 0.24
N ASP A 140 22.17 -9.97 -0.34
CA ASP A 140 21.54 -10.35 -1.61
C ASP A 140 20.12 -10.84 -1.32
N ILE A 141 19.14 -9.97 -1.55
CA ILE A 141 17.71 -10.23 -1.31
C ILE A 141 17.24 -11.48 -2.06
N VAL A 142 17.72 -11.70 -3.29
CA VAL A 142 17.31 -12.85 -4.11
C VAL A 142 17.88 -14.14 -3.53
N GLN A 143 19.11 -14.11 -3.06
CA GLN A 143 19.73 -15.25 -2.38
C GLN A 143 19.03 -15.57 -1.05
N VAL A 144 18.76 -14.55 -0.22
CA VAL A 144 18.04 -14.72 1.06
C VAL A 144 16.66 -15.34 0.84
N CYS A 145 15.90 -14.83 -0.13
CA CYS A 145 14.60 -15.41 -0.49
C CYS A 145 14.73 -16.88 -0.92
N ARG A 146 15.70 -17.19 -1.79
CA ARG A 146 15.94 -18.57 -2.25
C ARG A 146 16.24 -19.51 -1.08
N GLU A 147 17.16 -19.14 -0.19
CA GLU A 147 17.55 -19.97 0.95
C GLU A 147 16.41 -20.16 1.95
N PHE A 148 15.62 -19.11 2.21
CA PHE A 148 14.47 -19.20 3.10
C PHE A 148 13.43 -20.20 2.59
N TYR A 149 13.05 -20.06 1.33
CA TYR A 149 12.02 -20.89 0.69
C TYR A 149 12.47 -22.34 0.52
N ASP A 150 13.73 -22.57 0.18
CA ASP A 150 14.33 -23.91 0.16
C ASP A 150 14.32 -24.55 1.56
N GLY A 151 14.68 -23.79 2.59
CA GLY A 151 14.71 -24.25 3.99
C GLY A 151 13.35 -24.70 4.55
N ILE A 152 12.24 -24.20 4.01
CA ILE A 152 10.87 -24.64 4.38
C ILE A 152 10.26 -25.64 3.39
N GLY A 153 11.06 -26.15 2.43
CA GLY A 153 10.62 -27.16 1.47
C GLY A 153 9.74 -26.63 0.34
N LEU A 154 9.85 -25.34 0.01
CA LEU A 154 9.10 -24.67 -1.05
C LEU A 154 10.05 -23.99 -2.05
N PRO A 155 10.87 -24.73 -2.82
CA PRO A 155 11.87 -24.12 -3.70
C PRO A 155 11.22 -23.21 -4.77
N VAL A 156 11.79 -22.02 -4.96
CA VAL A 156 11.26 -20.95 -5.83
C VAL A 156 12.12 -20.65 -7.05
N ASP A 157 13.11 -21.50 -7.35
CA ASP A 157 14.07 -21.29 -8.44
C ASP A 157 13.44 -20.99 -9.79
N ASP A 158 12.39 -21.74 -10.14
CA ASP A 158 11.69 -21.58 -11.41
C ASP A 158 10.91 -20.26 -11.48
N VAL A 159 10.33 -19.82 -10.36
CA VAL A 159 9.66 -18.52 -10.27
C VAL A 159 10.69 -17.42 -10.47
N LEU A 160 11.77 -17.41 -9.68
CA LEU A 160 12.82 -16.39 -9.75
C LEU A 160 13.43 -16.29 -11.16
N ARG A 161 13.71 -17.43 -11.80
CA ARG A 161 14.32 -17.48 -13.14
C ARG A 161 13.42 -16.93 -14.24
N ARG A 162 12.09 -17.06 -14.11
CA ARG A 162 11.11 -16.62 -15.13
C ARG A 162 10.58 -15.21 -14.88
N SER A 163 10.95 -14.61 -13.76
CA SER A 163 10.41 -13.35 -13.28
C SER A 163 11.26 -12.15 -13.68
N ASP A 164 10.65 -10.96 -13.64
CA ASP A 164 11.34 -9.71 -13.93
C ASP A 164 11.60 -8.95 -12.62
N LEU A 165 12.79 -9.15 -12.04
CA LEU A 165 13.08 -8.77 -10.65
C LEU A 165 13.68 -7.38 -10.46
N TYR A 166 14.34 -6.82 -11.48
CA TYR A 166 15.14 -5.60 -11.32
C TYR A 166 14.53 -4.40 -12.06
N GLU A 167 14.90 -3.20 -11.63
CA GLU A 167 14.45 -1.94 -12.24
C GLU A 167 14.84 -1.83 -13.72
N LYS A 168 13.93 -1.28 -14.52
CA LYS A 168 14.16 -0.95 -15.93
C LYS A 168 13.40 0.34 -16.28
N PRO A 169 13.94 1.20 -17.16
CA PRO A 169 13.22 2.38 -17.64
C PRO A 169 11.83 2.02 -18.20
N GLY A 170 10.80 2.70 -17.71
CA GLY A 170 9.41 2.50 -18.15
C GLY A 170 8.71 1.24 -17.60
N LYS A 171 9.34 0.50 -16.68
CA LYS A 171 8.71 -0.63 -16.00
C LYS A 171 7.67 -0.17 -14.97
N ASN A 172 6.61 -0.94 -14.79
CA ASN A 172 5.57 -0.66 -13.80
C ASN A 172 6.18 -0.65 -12.39
N PRO A 173 5.98 0.42 -11.58
CA PRO A 173 6.54 0.50 -10.24
C PRO A 173 5.90 -0.49 -9.25
N HIS A 174 4.66 -0.92 -9.48
CA HIS A 174 3.92 -1.77 -8.56
C HIS A 174 4.30 -3.24 -8.69
N ALA A 175 4.79 -3.82 -7.59
CA ALA A 175 5.12 -5.23 -7.52
C ALA A 175 3.85 -6.10 -7.54
N PHE A 176 3.87 -7.21 -8.28
CA PHE A 176 2.79 -8.19 -8.27
C PHE A 176 3.28 -9.59 -8.66
N SER A 177 2.52 -10.61 -8.25
CA SER A 177 2.65 -11.99 -8.70
C SER A 177 1.46 -12.40 -9.55
N ILE A 178 1.70 -13.19 -10.59
CA ILE A 178 0.66 -13.71 -11.47
C ILE A 178 0.94 -15.16 -11.85
N ASP A 179 -0.11 -15.98 -11.84
CA ASP A 179 -0.12 -17.29 -12.50
C ASP A 179 -0.55 -17.08 -13.96
N ILE A 180 0.40 -17.24 -14.88
CA ILE A 180 0.24 -16.89 -16.30
C ILE A 180 -0.73 -17.84 -17.00
N ASP A 181 -0.66 -19.13 -16.68
CA ASP A 181 -1.43 -20.18 -17.34
C ASP A 181 -2.49 -20.83 -16.45
N ARG A 182 -2.55 -20.43 -15.16
CA ARG A 182 -3.42 -21.05 -14.13
C ARG A 182 -3.11 -22.52 -13.91
N ALA A 183 -1.91 -22.95 -14.29
CA ALA A 183 -1.41 -24.32 -14.21
C ALA A 183 -0.02 -24.39 -13.56
N GLY A 184 0.43 -23.30 -12.92
CA GLY A 184 1.65 -23.26 -12.14
C GLY A 184 2.80 -22.46 -12.75
N ASP A 185 2.62 -21.79 -13.90
CA ASP A 185 3.60 -20.82 -14.40
C ASP A 185 3.45 -19.48 -13.66
N VAL A 186 3.88 -19.47 -12.40
CA VAL A 186 3.86 -18.29 -11.54
C VAL A 186 5.09 -17.43 -11.80
N ARG A 187 4.87 -16.12 -11.97
CA ARG A 187 5.91 -15.13 -12.19
C ARG A 187 5.66 -13.89 -11.34
N ILE A 188 6.74 -13.20 -11.00
CA ILE A 188 6.71 -11.94 -10.27
C ILE A 188 7.30 -10.82 -11.13
N LEU A 189 6.73 -9.63 -10.98
CA LEU A 189 7.30 -8.38 -11.47
C LEU A 189 7.62 -7.54 -10.25
N GLU A 190 8.91 -7.25 -10.07
CA GLU A 190 9.42 -6.45 -8.95
C GLU A 190 10.50 -5.50 -9.42
N ASN A 191 10.84 -4.53 -8.58
CA ASN A 191 11.85 -3.51 -8.87
C ASN A 191 12.89 -3.51 -7.75
N ILE A 192 13.54 -4.66 -7.55
CA ILE A 192 14.56 -4.83 -6.51
C ILE A 192 15.71 -3.87 -6.81
N VAL A 193 16.01 -3.02 -5.81
CA VAL A 193 17.21 -2.19 -5.78
C VAL A 193 18.17 -2.85 -4.79
N PRO A 194 19.38 -3.25 -5.22
CA PRO A 194 20.41 -3.72 -4.30
C PRO A 194 20.70 -2.64 -3.25
N GLY A 195 20.79 -3.03 -1.97
CA GLY A 195 21.07 -2.13 -0.85
C GLY A 195 22.43 -1.47 -0.91
#